data_AF-A0A7W7MHB1-F1
#
_entry.id   AF-A0A7W7MHB1-F1
#
_cell.length_a   1.000
_cell.length_b   1.000
_cell.length_c   1.000
_cell.angle_alpha   90.00
_cell.angle_beta   90.00
_cell.angle_gamma   90.00
#
_symmetry.space_group_name_H-M   'P 1'
#
loop_
_entity.id
_entity.type
_entity.pdbx_description
1 polymer ?
#
loop_
_entity_poly.entity_id
_entity_poly.type
_entity_poly.pdbx_seq_one_letter_code
_entity_poly.pdbx_strand_id
1 'polypeptide(L)'
;MERSVLPAKREILPGVILKVSVMGGYSVEREDDYIGWIHAGIGDRWSAYVRRPGTSGELLGRYTQDEAVKAIVSAWEAGAVLPNGCRA
;
A
#
# COMPACT_ATOMS: atom_id res chain seq x y z
N MET A 1 30.99 -8.25 -2.28
CA MET A 1 29.73 -8.77 -1.75
C MET A 1 28.62 -7.88 -2.28
N GLU A 2 28.03 -8.25 -3.41
CA GLU A 2 26.93 -7.49 -4.02
C GLU A 2 25.72 -7.57 -3.08
N ARG A 3 25.38 -6.44 -2.44
CA ARG A 3 24.06 -6.29 -1.82
C ARG A 3 23.07 -6.28 -2.98
N SER A 4 22.34 -7.38 -3.18
CA SER A 4 21.14 -7.39 -4.00
C SER A 4 20.13 -6.44 -3.37
N VAL A 5 20.20 -5.16 -3.73
CA VAL A 5 19.19 -4.17 -3.39
C VAL A 5 17.96 -4.58 -4.18
N LEU A 6 16.98 -5.20 -3.50
CA LEU A 6 15.63 -5.38 -4.04
C LEU A 6 15.23 -4.04 -4.67
N PRO A 7 14.73 -4.01 -5.92
CA PRO A 7 14.48 -2.75 -6.61
C PRO A 7 13.62 -1.86 -5.71
N ALA A 8 14.13 -0.65 -5.43
CA ALA A 8 13.53 0.31 -4.50
C ALA A 8 12.09 0.70 -4.91
N LYS A 9 11.73 0.37 -6.15
CA LYS A 9 10.45 0.65 -6.80
C LYS A 9 10.02 -0.59 -7.59
N ARG A 10 8.86 -1.17 -7.29
CA ARG A 10 8.23 -2.25 -8.08
C ARG A 10 6.80 -1.86 -8.44
N GLU A 11 6.48 -1.91 -9.73
CA GLU A 11 5.11 -1.77 -10.20
C GLU A 11 4.40 -3.13 -10.11
N ILE A 12 3.21 -3.16 -9.50
CA ILE A 12 2.42 -4.41 -9.31
C ILE A 12 1.11 -4.35 -10.09
N LEU A 13 0.52 -3.17 -10.21
CA LEU A 13 -0.64 -2.87 -11.03
C LEU A 13 -0.33 -1.60 -11.83
N PRO A 14 -1.03 -1.34 -12.96
CA PRO A 14 -0.82 -0.12 -13.74
C PRO A 14 -0.89 1.13 -12.86
N GLY A 15 0.20 1.88 -12.79
CA GLY A 15 0.29 3.12 -12.02
C GLY A 15 0.38 2.93 -10.50
N VAL A 16 0.48 1.69 -9.99
CA VAL A 16 0.64 1.37 -8.57
C VAL A 16 2.06 0.94 -8.27
N ILE A 17 2.71 1.72 -7.43
CA ILE A 17 4.13 1.61 -7.12
C ILE A 17 4.28 1.17 -5.66
N LEU A 18 5.07 0.12 -5.44
CA LEU A 18 5.65 -0.18 -4.14
C LEU A 18 7.00 0.53 -3.98
N LYS A 19 7.12 1.36 -2.94
CA LYS A 19 8.41 1.92 -2.51
C LYS A 19 8.85 1.29 -1.20
N VAL A 20 10.11 0.87 -1.13
CA VAL A 20 10.69 0.31 0.11
C VAL A 20 10.64 1.37 1.22
N SER A 21 10.09 0.99 2.37
CA SER A 21 10.09 1.80 3.59
C SER A 21 11.26 1.40 4.50
N VAL A 22 11.84 2.39 5.18
CA VAL A 22 12.92 2.19 6.17
C VAL A 22 12.50 1.30 7.35
N MET A 23 11.19 1.11 7.56
CA MET A 23 10.65 0.30 8.68
C MET A 23 10.36 -1.16 8.32
N GLY A 24 10.89 -1.69 7.21
CA GLY A 24 10.69 -3.11 6.86
C GLY A 24 9.35 -3.43 6.18
N GLY A 25 8.78 -2.44 5.50
CA GLY A 25 7.55 -2.58 4.72
C GLY A 25 7.65 -1.91 3.35
N TYR A 26 6.51 -1.75 2.68
CA TYR A 26 6.42 -0.97 1.45
C TYR A 26 5.31 0.08 1.56
N SER A 27 5.61 1.29 1.12
CA SER A 27 4.59 2.29 0.81
C SER A 27 3.92 1.92 -0.52
N VAL A 28 2.61 2.05 -0.58
CA VAL A 28 1.80 1.87 -1.79
C VAL A 28 1.39 3.25 -2.28
N GLU A 29 1.85 3.60 -3.48
CA GLU A 29 1.51 4.85 -4.14
C GLU A 29 0.76 4.58 -5.45
N ARG A 30 -0.23 5.41 -5.76
CA ARG A 30 -0.95 5.40 -7.03
C ARG A 30 -1.01 6.81 -7.58
N GLU A 31 -0.55 7.03 -8.81
CA GLU A 31 -0.57 8.37 -9.45
C GLU A 31 0.04 9.47 -8.53
N ASP A 32 1.17 9.15 -7.89
CA ASP A 32 1.87 9.98 -6.89
C ASP A 32 1.14 10.22 -5.56
N ASP A 33 -0.08 9.68 -5.37
CA ASP A 33 -0.78 9.69 -4.09
C ASP A 33 -0.34 8.50 -3.21
N TYR A 34 0.03 8.79 -1.97
CA TYR A 34 0.26 7.77 -0.95
C TYR A 34 -1.09 7.23 -0.43
N ILE A 35 -1.45 6.03 -0.88
CA ILE A 35 -2.76 5.41 -0.60
C ILE A 35 -2.75 4.39 0.54
N GLY A 36 -1.56 3.94 0.97
CA GLY A 36 -1.44 2.96 2.04
C GLY A 36 -0.05 2.35 2.15
N TRP A 37 0.09 1.34 3.00
CA TRP A 37 1.35 0.62 3.19
C TRP A 37 1.10 -0.83 3.55
N ILE A 38 2.11 -1.66 3.27
CA ILE A 38 2.16 -3.05 3.71
C ILE A 38 3.36 -3.25 4.64
N HIS A 39 3.17 -4.03 5.69
CA HIS A 39 4.24 -4.38 6.62
C HIS A 39 4.41 -5.90 6.68
N ALA A 40 5.65 -6.38 6.68
CA ALA A 40 5.94 -7.81 6.73
C ALA A 40 5.36 -8.41 8.02
N GLY A 41 4.60 -9.50 7.86
CA GLY A 41 4.06 -10.30 8.96
C GLY A 41 4.85 -11.59 9.15
N ILE A 42 4.15 -12.62 9.63
CA ILE A 42 4.72 -13.98 9.79
C ILE A 42 4.56 -14.74 8.48
N GLY A 43 5.65 -15.32 7.98
CA GLY A 43 5.67 -16.11 6.74
C GLY A 43 5.66 -15.23 5.49
N ASP A 44 4.84 -15.59 4.51
CA ASP A 44 4.64 -14.88 3.24
C ASP A 44 3.53 -13.80 3.32
N ARG A 45 3.00 -13.56 4.52
CA ARG A 45 1.85 -12.67 4.74
C ARG A 45 2.28 -11.26 5.12
N TRP A 46 1.56 -10.30 4.56
CA TRP A 46 1.74 -8.86 4.72
C TRP A 46 0.50 -8.25 5.35
N SER A 47 0.70 -7.46 6.39
CA SER A 47 -0.40 -6.67 6.97
C SER A 47 -0.62 -5.45 6.07
N ALA A 48 -1.86 -5.26 5.61
CA ALA A 48 -2.23 -4.21 4.67
C ALA A 48 -2.96 -3.07 5.38
N TYR A 49 -2.55 -1.84 5.14
CA TYR A 49 -3.14 -0.64 5.73
C TYR A 49 -3.50 0.36 4.64
N VAL A 50 -4.75 0.82 4.61
CA VAL A 50 -5.17 1.94 3.76
C VAL A 50 -4.99 3.24 4.51
N ARG A 51 -4.49 4.26 3.83
CA ARG A 51 -4.41 5.60 4.39
C ARG A 51 -5.81 6.22 4.41
N ARG A 52 -6.23 6.74 5.55
CA ARG A 52 -7.40 7.62 5.67
C ARG A 52 -6.97 8.94 6.31
N PRO A 53 -7.35 10.10 5.74
CA PRO A 53 -7.07 11.40 6.36
C PRO A 53 -7.53 11.43 7.83
N GLY A 54 -6.71 11.97 8.72
CA GLY A 54 -7.03 12.08 10.14
C GLY A 54 -6.87 10.80 10.97
N THR A 55 -6.38 9.69 10.38
CA THR A 55 -6.10 8.44 11.11
C THR A 55 -4.65 8.01 10.91
N SER A 56 -4.19 7.08 11.76
CA SER A 56 -2.92 6.36 11.56
C SER A 56 -3.02 5.25 10.52
N GLY A 57 -4.04 5.26 9.65
CA GLY A 57 -4.39 4.20 8.71
C GLY A 57 -5.30 3.13 9.28
N GLU A 58 -6.05 2.50 8.39
CA GLU A 58 -7.02 1.44 8.70
C GLU A 58 -6.43 0.09 8.28
N LEU A 59 -6.36 -0.86 9.23
CA LEU A 59 -5.92 -2.23 8.96
C LEU A 59 -6.99 -2.99 8.17
N LEU A 60 -6.65 -3.44 6.97
CA LEU A 60 -7.54 -4.22 6.11
C LEU A 60 -7.46 -5.72 6.40
N GLY A 61 -6.28 -6.20 6.80
CA GLY A 61 -6.05 -7.62 7.06
C GLY A 61 -4.63 -8.06 6.74
N ARG A 62 -4.45 -9.37 6.59
CA ARG A 62 -3.18 -10.01 6.23
C ARG A 62 -3.33 -10.84 4.97
N TYR A 63 -2.47 -10.61 4.00
CA TYR A 63 -2.59 -11.17 2.65
C TYR A 63 -1.22 -11.56 2.09
N THR A 64 -1.16 -12.22 0.93
CA THR A 64 0.08 -12.21 0.13
C THR A 64 0.42 -10.77 -0.29
N GLN A 65 1.66 -10.52 -0.75
CA GLN A 65 2.09 -9.15 -1.11
C GLN A 65 1.17 -8.53 -2.18
N ASP A 66 0.85 -9.28 -3.23
CA ASP A 66 0.03 -8.77 -4.34
C ASP A 66 -1.43 -8.56 -3.94
N GLU A 67 -1.99 -9.47 -3.13
CA GLU A 67 -3.34 -9.33 -2.59
C GLU A 67 -3.45 -8.14 -1.61
N ALA A 68 -2.42 -7.88 -0.82
CA ALA A 68 -2.36 -6.73 0.08
C ALA A 68 -2.43 -5.42 -0.70
N VAL A 69 -1.68 -5.32 -1.81
CA VAL A 69 -1.75 -4.14 -2.69
C VAL A 69 -3.13 -3.99 -3.33
N LYS A 70 -3.72 -5.07 -3.84
CA LYS A 70 -5.08 -5.05 -4.40
C LYS A 70 -6.11 -4.59 -3.36
N ALA A 71 -6.03 -5.11 -2.13
CA ALA A 71 -6.91 -4.73 -1.03
C ALA A 71 -6.82 -3.23 -0.71
N ILE A 72 -5.60 -2.67 -0.66
CA ILE A 72 -5.38 -1.23 -0.41
C ILE A 72 -5.98 -0.38 -1.53
N VAL A 73 -5.76 -0.75 -2.80
CA VAL A 73 -6.34 -0.03 -3.94
C VAL A 73 -7.86 -0.07 -3.87
N SER A 74 -8.47 -1.25 -3.69
CA SER A 74 -9.93 -1.37 -3.58
C SER A 74 -10.52 -0.56 -2.43
N ALA A 75 -9.87 -0.58 -1.26
CA ALA A 75 -10.31 0.19 -0.10
C ALA A 75 -10.14 1.71 -0.31
N TRP A 76 -9.07 2.13 -0.98
CA TRP A 76 -8.85 3.53 -1.34
C TRP A 76 -9.95 4.04 -2.27
N GLU A 77 -10.23 3.33 -3.36
CA GLU A 77 -11.32 3.68 -4.30
C GLU A 77 -12.68 3.72 -3.59
N ALA A 78 -12.99 2.73 -2.75
CA ALA A 78 -14.25 2.71 -2.01
C ALA A 78 -14.42 3.92 -1.07
N GLY A 79 -13.34 4.42 -0.48
CA GLY A 79 -13.37 5.62 0.37
C GLY A 79 -13.25 6.94 -0.41
N ALA A 80 -12.70 6.92 -1.62
CA ALA A 80 -12.75 8.05 -2.54
C ALA A 80 -14.19 8.29 -3.06
N VAL A 81 -15.02 7.24 -3.07
CA VAL A 81 -16.44 7.28 -3.49
C VAL A 81 -17.38 7.69 -2.33
N LEU A 82 -16.93 8.51 -1.38
CA LEU A 82 -17.85 9.18 -0.44
C LEU A 82 -18.67 10.26 -1.19
N PRO A 83 -19.96 10.47 -0.84
CA PRO A 83 -20.98 11.08 -1.71
C PRO A 83 -20.79 12.57 -2.09
N ASN A 84 -19.67 13.18 -1.71
CA ASN A 84 -19.46 14.62 -1.85
C ASN A 84 -18.29 15.02 -2.74
N GLY A 85 -17.72 14.12 -3.56
CA GLY A 85 -16.98 14.50 -4.78
C GLY A 85 -15.85 15.54 -4.65
N CYS A 86 -15.30 15.77 -3.46
CA CYS A 86 -14.26 16.76 -3.24
C CYS A 86 -12.98 16.05 -2.76
N ARG A 87 -11.97 16.06 -3.63
CA ARG A 87 -10.58 15.68 -3.32
C ARG A 87 -10.00 16.79 -2.44
N ALA A 88 -9.43 16.43 -1.29
CA ALA A 88 -8.63 17.35 -0.46
C ALA A 88 -7.21 17.45 -1.01
#